data_AF-A0A3D1ARA9-F1
#
_entry.id   AF-A0A3D1ARA9-F1
#
_cell.length_a   1.000
_cell.length_b   1.000
_cell.length_c   1.000
_cell.angle_alpha   90.00
_cell.angle_beta   90.00
_cell.angle_gamma   90.00
#
_symmetry.space_group_name_H-M   'P 1'
#
loop_
_entity.id
_entity.type
_entity.pdbx_description
1 polymer ?
#
loop_
_entity_poly.entity_id
_entity_poly.type
_entity_poly.pdbx_seq_one_letter_code
_entity_poly.pdbx_strand_id
1 'polypeptide(L)'
;MTPPVDGETGLASWYGHPYDGRQAADGEIYDMETMVAAHRTLPFQTRVLVENLDNGLSTEVRIIDRGPFVDGRIIDLSHAAAKQIALIGPGVAHVKLHLLSEPAQSTPAVFAVQVGAFADHANAVRLETQMRERFGAARIVRREGNPVLWRVLAGSAPTPEAAESLRADLDSRTFVVRIDDPSSN
;
A
#
# COMPACT_ATOMS: atom_id res chain seq x y z
N MET A 1 6.02 -16.63 12.91
CA MET A 1 6.97 -15.57 12.53
C MET A 1 6.16 -14.29 12.55
N THR A 2 6.30 -13.49 13.60
CA THR A 2 5.47 -12.31 13.89
C THR A 2 5.76 -11.21 12.87
N PRO A 3 4.76 -10.57 12.24
CA PRO A 3 5.04 -9.50 11.30
C PRO A 3 5.49 -8.23 12.05
N PRO A 4 6.43 -7.45 11.47
CA PRO A 4 7.19 -6.42 12.18
C PRO A 4 6.47 -5.07 12.36
N VAL A 5 5.13 -5.01 12.39
CA VAL A 5 4.40 -3.74 12.23
C VAL A 5 3.96 -3.08 13.54
N ASP A 6 4.12 -3.75 14.69
CA ASP A 6 3.93 -3.03 15.96
C ASP A 6 5.04 -1.99 16.14
N GLY A 7 4.68 -0.72 15.95
CA GLY A 7 5.57 0.42 16.08
C GLY A 7 6.20 0.95 14.80
N GLU A 8 5.66 0.65 13.61
CA GLU A 8 6.09 1.35 12.38
C GLU A 8 5.81 2.86 12.49
N THR A 9 6.79 3.69 12.14
CA THR A 9 6.68 5.16 12.19
C THR A 9 6.97 5.78 10.84
N GLY A 10 6.23 6.82 10.47
CA GLY A 10 6.42 7.53 9.21
C GLY A 10 5.36 8.60 9.01
N LEU A 11 5.23 9.11 7.78
CA LEU A 11 4.20 10.09 7.46
C LEU A 11 2.87 9.42 7.11
N ALA A 12 1.78 9.95 7.66
CA ALA A 12 0.44 9.70 7.17
C ALA A 12 0.00 10.79 6.20
N SER A 13 -0.87 10.43 5.26
CA SER A 13 -1.71 11.39 4.55
C SER A 13 -3.15 10.90 4.47
N TRP A 14 -3.99 11.52 3.64
CA TRP A 14 -5.37 11.08 3.46
C TRP A 14 -5.82 11.19 2.00
N TYR A 15 -6.82 10.39 1.63
CA TYR A 15 -7.45 10.40 0.31
C TYR A 15 -8.96 10.59 0.45
N GLY A 16 -9.59 11.21 -0.55
CA GLY A 16 -10.98 11.67 -0.46
C GLY A 16 -11.73 11.62 -1.79
N HIS A 17 -12.57 12.63 -2.06
CA HIS A 17 -13.58 12.66 -3.14
C HIS A 17 -13.18 12.05 -4.49
N PRO A 18 -11.97 12.27 -5.04
CA PRO A 18 -11.61 11.64 -6.30
C PRO A 18 -11.65 10.11 -6.27
N TYR A 19 -11.51 9.49 -5.10
CA TYR A 19 -11.48 8.04 -4.92
C TYR A 19 -12.80 7.48 -4.39
N ASP A 20 -13.65 8.32 -3.80
CA ASP A 20 -14.92 7.90 -3.19
C ASP A 20 -15.82 7.17 -4.20
N GLY A 21 -16.43 6.07 -3.77
CA GLY A 21 -17.23 5.18 -4.61
C GLY A 21 -16.46 4.30 -5.60
N ARG A 22 -15.11 4.35 -5.61
CA ARG A 22 -14.29 3.45 -6.43
C ARG A 22 -13.98 2.15 -5.68
N GLN A 23 -13.66 1.10 -6.44
CA GLN A 23 -13.21 -0.16 -5.87
C GLN A 23 -11.79 -0.01 -5.29
N ALA A 24 -11.61 -0.39 -4.03
CA ALA A 24 -10.32 -0.50 -3.34
C ALA A 24 -9.59 -1.79 -3.76
N ALA A 25 -8.31 -1.91 -3.41
CA ALA A 25 -7.50 -3.06 -3.80
C ALA A 25 -7.95 -4.40 -3.17
N ASP A 26 -8.73 -4.38 -2.07
CA ASP A 26 -9.36 -5.58 -1.51
C ASP A 26 -10.69 -5.96 -2.19
N GLY A 27 -11.17 -5.12 -3.11
CA GLY A 27 -12.42 -5.32 -3.84
C GLY A 27 -13.64 -4.62 -3.22
N GLU A 28 -13.54 -4.06 -2.01
CA GLU A 28 -14.61 -3.27 -1.39
C GLU A 28 -14.81 -1.94 -2.14
N ILE A 29 -16.04 -1.39 -2.11
CA ILE A 29 -16.28 -0.01 -2.57
C ILE A 29 -15.80 0.93 -1.47
N TYR A 30 -14.86 1.80 -1.81
CA TYR A 30 -14.33 2.78 -0.89
C TYR A 30 -15.39 3.84 -0.56
N ASP A 31 -15.66 3.98 0.74
CA ASP A 31 -16.45 5.06 1.34
C ASP A 31 -15.51 5.89 2.23
N MET A 32 -15.30 7.15 1.83
CA MET A 32 -14.37 8.05 2.52
C MET A 32 -14.79 8.41 3.95
N GLU A 33 -16.05 8.17 4.33
CA GLU A 33 -16.58 8.42 5.67
C GLU A 33 -16.49 7.19 6.60
N THR A 34 -15.86 6.10 6.14
CA THR A 34 -15.60 4.90 6.97
C THR A 34 -14.19 4.88 7.55
N MET A 35 -13.98 4.08 8.61
CA MET A 35 -12.69 3.99 9.33
C MET A 35 -11.72 3.01 8.66
N VAL A 36 -11.20 3.41 7.50
CA VAL A 36 -10.37 2.57 6.63
C VAL A 36 -9.10 3.30 6.16
N ALA A 37 -8.13 2.54 5.67
CA ALA A 37 -6.86 3.08 5.18
C ALA A 37 -6.22 2.22 4.08
N ALA A 38 -5.26 2.82 3.37
CA ALA A 38 -4.37 2.16 2.43
C ALA A 38 -3.00 1.92 3.07
N HIS A 39 -2.47 0.70 2.92
CA HIS A 39 -1.13 0.33 3.38
C HIS A 39 -0.43 -0.60 2.38
N ARG A 40 0.91 -0.53 2.29
CA ARG A 40 1.70 -1.23 1.26
C ARG A 40 1.82 -2.74 1.50
N THR A 41 2.02 -3.16 2.75
CA THR A 41 2.44 -4.52 3.10
C THR A 41 1.51 -5.26 4.05
N LEU A 42 0.84 -4.55 4.97
CA LEU A 42 -0.17 -5.13 5.85
C LEU A 42 -1.26 -5.91 5.07
N PRO A 43 -1.63 -7.11 5.53
CA PRO A 43 -2.76 -7.85 4.98
C PRO A 43 -4.02 -6.99 4.97
N PHE A 44 -4.89 -7.19 3.98
CA PHE A 44 -6.23 -6.62 4.06
C PHE A 44 -6.96 -7.10 5.31
N GLN A 45 -7.92 -6.30 5.79
CA GLN A 45 -8.68 -6.53 7.02
C GLN A 45 -7.85 -6.43 8.31
N THR A 46 -6.54 -6.17 8.23
CA THR A 46 -5.73 -5.81 9.39
C THR A 46 -6.29 -4.53 10.02
N ARG A 47 -6.36 -4.51 11.35
CA ARG A 47 -6.74 -3.31 12.12
C ARG A 47 -5.51 -2.75 12.81
N VAL A 48 -5.34 -1.44 12.71
CA VAL A 48 -4.24 -0.71 13.33
C VAL A 48 -4.78 0.52 14.06
N LEU A 49 -4.14 0.85 15.18
CA LEU A 49 -4.28 2.15 15.82
C LEU A 49 -3.23 3.08 15.20
N VAL A 50 -3.69 4.20 14.65
CA VAL A 50 -2.87 5.26 14.09
C VAL A 50 -2.78 6.37 15.10
N GLU A 51 -1.61 6.57 15.69
CA GLU A 51 -1.31 7.66 16.62
C GLU A 51 -0.64 8.80 15.87
N ASN A 52 -1.23 9.99 15.90
CA ASN A 52 -0.61 11.21 15.40
C ASN A 52 0.37 11.76 16.44
N LEU A 53 1.66 11.68 16.15
CA LEU A 53 2.73 12.07 17.06
C LEU A 53 2.82 13.59 17.25
N ASP A 54 2.24 14.37 16.34
CA ASP A 54 2.27 15.84 16.41
C ASP A 54 1.24 16.40 17.42
N ASN A 55 0.19 15.63 17.77
CA ASN A 55 -0.88 16.08 18.68
C ASN A 55 -1.37 15.04 19.70
N GLY A 56 -0.89 13.80 19.64
CA GLY A 56 -1.25 12.71 20.55
C GLY A 56 -2.64 12.10 20.31
N LEU A 57 -3.37 12.51 19.27
CA LEU A 57 -4.66 11.93 18.92
C LEU A 57 -4.48 10.61 18.18
N SER A 58 -5.39 9.67 18.39
CA SER A 58 -5.32 8.36 17.74
C SER A 58 -6.66 7.92 17.16
N THR A 59 -6.60 7.08 16.12
CA THR A 59 -7.80 6.48 15.53
C THR A 59 -7.53 5.05 15.06
N GLU A 60 -8.54 4.18 15.15
CA GLU A 60 -8.47 2.83 14.61
C GLU A 60 -8.93 2.80 13.16
N VAL A 61 -8.18 2.11 12.30
CA VAL A 61 -8.55 1.90 10.90
C VAL A 61 -8.36 0.45 10.46
N ARG A 62 -9.12 0.05 9.45
CA ARG A 62 -8.98 -1.24 8.76
C ARG A 62 -8.31 -1.06 7.40
N ILE A 63 -7.35 -1.92 7.08
CA ILE A 63 -6.63 -1.86 5.80
C ILE A 63 -7.48 -2.49 4.69
N ILE A 64 -7.81 -1.71 3.67
CA ILE A 64 -8.61 -2.15 2.50
C ILE A 64 -7.93 -1.85 1.16
N ASP A 65 -6.90 -1.00 1.15
CA ASP A 65 -6.28 -0.54 -0.09
C ASP A 65 -4.73 -0.60 -0.05
N ARG A 66 -4.09 -0.41 -1.20
CA ARG A 66 -2.64 -0.47 -1.40
C ARG A 66 -2.07 0.90 -1.73
N GLY A 67 -1.03 1.27 -1.00
CA GLY A 67 -0.37 2.58 -1.03
C GLY A 67 0.10 2.95 0.37
N PRO A 68 0.64 4.14 0.62
CA PRO A 68 1.02 5.17 -0.34
C PRO A 68 2.26 4.79 -1.16
N PHE A 69 2.34 5.29 -2.40
CA PHE A 69 3.51 5.15 -3.29
C PHE A 69 4.28 6.48 -3.37
N VAL A 70 4.54 7.07 -2.21
CA VAL A 70 5.34 8.28 -2.07
C VAL A 70 6.30 8.10 -0.91
N ASP A 71 7.56 8.47 -1.14
CA ASP A 71 8.65 8.27 -0.19
C ASP A 71 8.33 8.92 1.16
N GLY A 72 8.66 8.20 2.24
CA GLY A 72 8.42 8.62 3.62
C GLY A 72 6.97 8.46 4.11
N ARG A 73 5.98 8.24 3.22
CA ARG A 73 4.60 7.94 3.64
C ARG A 73 4.41 6.45 3.87
N ILE A 74 3.75 6.11 4.98
CA ILE A 74 3.49 4.72 5.39
C ILE A 74 2.02 4.35 5.32
N ILE A 75 1.11 5.33 5.47
CA ILE A 75 -0.33 5.07 5.47
C ILE A 75 -1.09 6.26 4.85
N ASP A 76 -2.12 5.95 4.07
CA ASP A 76 -3.10 6.95 3.64
C ASP A 76 -4.44 6.63 4.32
N LEU A 77 -5.00 7.59 5.05
CA LEU A 77 -6.24 7.44 5.79
C LEU A 77 -7.45 7.85 4.95
N SER A 78 -8.62 7.31 5.27
CA SER A 78 -9.88 7.89 4.84
C SER A 78 -10.09 9.30 5.41
N HIS A 79 -11.02 10.05 4.82
CA HIS A 79 -11.37 11.37 5.31
C HIS A 79 -11.92 11.32 6.75
N ALA A 80 -12.79 10.37 7.07
CA ALA A 80 -13.30 10.21 8.44
C ALA A 80 -12.17 9.92 9.45
N ALA A 81 -11.23 9.03 9.12
CA ALA A 81 -10.10 8.70 9.99
C ALA A 81 -9.14 9.88 10.15
N ALA A 82 -8.79 10.55 9.06
CA ALA A 82 -7.94 11.74 9.07
C ALA A 82 -8.56 12.87 9.91
N LYS A 83 -9.88 13.04 9.86
CA LYS A 83 -10.61 14.02 10.67
C LYS A 83 -10.48 13.74 12.17
N GLN A 84 -10.53 12.48 12.60
CA GLN A 84 -10.44 12.12 14.02
C GLN A 84 -9.09 12.49 14.66
N ILE A 85 -8.01 12.45 13.89
CA ILE A 85 -6.66 12.78 14.37
C ILE A 85 -6.17 14.18 13.94
N ALA A 86 -7.10 15.04 13.51
CA ALA A 86 -6.85 16.41 13.05
C ALA A 86 -5.85 16.53 11.89
N LEU A 87 -5.81 15.53 10.99
CA LEU A 87 -4.91 15.48 9.83
C LEU A 87 -5.43 16.29 8.62
N ILE A 88 -6.72 16.62 8.56
CA ILE A 88 -7.33 17.28 7.38
C ILE A 88 -6.70 18.63 7.07
N GLY A 89 -6.48 19.47 8.09
CA GLY A 89 -5.87 20.80 7.91
C GLY A 89 -4.40 20.73 7.47
N PRO A 90 -3.53 20.03 8.22
CA PRO A 90 -2.12 19.85 7.85
C PRO A 90 -1.90 19.06 6.56
N GLY A 91 -2.82 18.15 6.21
CA GLY A 91 -2.73 17.24 5.07
C GLY A 91 -1.81 16.04 5.29
N VAL A 92 -0.74 16.21 6.06
CA VAL A 92 0.23 15.18 6.45
C VAL A 92 0.62 15.33 7.93
N ALA A 93 0.99 14.23 8.59
CA ALA A 93 1.48 14.24 9.98
C ALA A 93 2.41 13.05 10.23
N HIS A 94 3.28 13.15 11.24
CA HIS A 94 4.03 12.00 11.72
C HIS A 94 3.11 11.07 12.52
N VAL A 95 3.13 9.79 12.18
CA VAL A 95 2.32 8.79 12.87
C VAL A 95 3.13 7.59 13.31
N LYS A 96 2.60 6.91 14.32
CA LYS A 96 3.01 5.56 14.72
C LYS A 96 1.82 4.61 14.55
N LEU A 97 2.08 3.46 13.96
CA LEU A 97 1.11 2.38 13.80
C LEU A 97 1.28 1.35 14.92
N HIS A 98 0.18 1.00 15.58
CA HIS A 98 0.15 -0.10 16.55
C HIS A 98 -0.78 -1.18 16.01
N LEU A 99 -0.30 -2.42 15.95
CA LEU A 99 -1.07 -3.52 15.40
C LEU A 99 -2.13 -3.97 16.41
N LEU A 100 -3.41 -3.93 16.03
CA LEU A 100 -4.51 -4.38 16.89
C LEU A 100 -4.92 -5.82 16.60
N SER A 101 -5.10 -6.16 15.32
CA SER A 101 -5.46 -7.51 14.90
C SER A 101 -5.14 -7.79 13.45
N GLU A 102 -4.82 -9.04 13.14
CA GLU A 102 -4.66 -9.56 11.77
C GLU A 102 -5.81 -10.51 11.41
N PRO A 103 -6.11 -10.69 10.11
CA PRO A 103 -7.08 -11.68 9.66
C PRO A 103 -6.65 -13.12 10.03
N ALA A 104 -7.60 -13.95 10.48
CA ALA A 104 -7.35 -15.32 10.95
C ALA A 104 -6.80 -16.27 9.86
N GLN A 105 -7.00 -15.94 8.58
CA GLN A 105 -6.47 -16.66 7.43
C GLN A 105 -5.72 -15.69 6.53
N SER A 106 -4.44 -15.47 6.80
CA SER A 106 -3.56 -14.80 5.85
C SER A 106 -3.15 -15.79 4.76
N THR A 107 -3.65 -15.61 3.54
CA THR A 107 -3.13 -16.28 2.34
C THR A 107 -1.60 -16.16 2.31
N PRO A 108 -0.85 -17.19 1.85
CA PRO A 108 0.60 -17.09 1.68
C PRO A 108 0.94 -15.82 0.91
N ALA A 109 1.66 -14.92 1.58
CA ALA A 109 1.93 -13.61 1.06
C ALA A 109 3.02 -13.70 -0.01
N VAL A 110 2.73 -13.22 -1.21
CA VAL A 110 3.78 -12.95 -2.19
C VAL A 110 4.05 -11.45 -2.15
N PHE A 111 5.30 -11.08 -1.98
CA PHE A 111 5.75 -9.69 -2.05
C PHE A 111 6.47 -9.45 -3.37
N ALA A 112 6.36 -8.24 -3.87
CA ALA A 112 7.11 -7.79 -5.03
C ALA A 112 7.50 -6.32 -4.85
N VAL A 113 8.39 -5.86 -5.71
CA VAL A 113 8.81 -4.46 -5.72
C VAL A 113 8.07 -3.75 -6.85
N GLN A 114 7.25 -2.76 -6.52
CA GLN A 114 6.70 -1.88 -7.54
C GLN A 114 7.82 -0.99 -8.09
N VAL A 115 8.10 -1.15 -9.38
CA VAL A 115 9.16 -0.44 -10.10
C VAL A 115 8.66 0.69 -10.99
N GLY A 116 7.34 0.77 -11.22
CA GLY A 116 6.75 1.83 -12.02
C GLY A 116 5.23 1.73 -12.12
N ALA A 117 4.61 2.84 -12.53
CA ALA A 117 3.20 2.92 -12.88
C ALA A 117 3.05 3.81 -14.13
N PHE A 118 2.40 3.30 -15.17
CA PHE A 118 2.33 3.94 -16.49
C PHE A 118 0.89 4.10 -16.95
N ALA A 119 0.56 5.23 -17.58
CA ALA A 119 -0.71 5.38 -18.30
C ALA A 119 -0.71 4.59 -19.64
N ASP A 120 0.46 4.50 -20.29
CA ASP A 120 0.65 3.75 -21.52
C ASP A 120 1.04 2.28 -21.21
N HIS A 121 0.20 1.35 -21.66
CA HIS A 121 0.42 -0.08 -21.50
C HIS A 121 1.72 -0.57 -22.14
N ALA A 122 2.11 -0.02 -23.30
CA ALA A 122 3.33 -0.44 -23.99
C ALA A 122 4.58 -0.11 -23.17
N ASN A 123 4.57 1.02 -22.45
CA ASN A 123 5.66 1.39 -21.54
C ASN A 123 5.76 0.41 -20.36
N ALA A 124 4.61 -0.02 -19.81
CA ALA A 124 4.56 -1.01 -18.75
C ALA A 124 5.08 -2.38 -19.22
N VAL A 125 4.71 -2.83 -20.43
CA VAL A 125 5.20 -4.09 -21.02
C VAL A 125 6.72 -4.07 -21.19
N ARG A 126 7.29 -2.98 -21.71
CA ARG A 126 8.76 -2.89 -21.86
C ARG A 126 9.48 -3.00 -20.51
N LEU A 127 9.00 -2.31 -19.48
CA LEU A 127 9.62 -2.39 -18.16
C LEU A 127 9.43 -3.77 -17.54
N GLU A 128 8.26 -4.38 -17.70
CA GLU A 128 7.97 -5.72 -17.19
C GLU A 128 8.94 -6.75 -17.78
N THR A 129 9.14 -6.73 -19.11
CA THR A 129 10.07 -7.67 -19.78
C THR A 129 11.49 -7.51 -19.23
N GLN A 130 11.96 -6.27 -19.09
CA GLN A 130 13.28 -5.99 -18.52
C GLN A 130 13.42 -6.50 -17.08
N MET A 131 12.39 -6.32 -16.24
CA MET A 131 12.41 -6.79 -14.87
C MET A 131 12.32 -8.31 -14.77
N ARG A 132 11.56 -8.96 -15.65
CA ARG A 132 11.47 -10.42 -15.71
C ARG A 132 12.82 -11.04 -16.06
N GLU A 133 13.55 -10.47 -17.00
CA GLU A 133 14.91 -10.93 -17.35
C GLU A 133 15.89 -10.77 -16.18
N ARG A 134 15.78 -9.66 -15.44
CA ARG A 134 16.69 -9.36 -14.33
C ARG A 134 16.40 -10.14 -13.04
N PHE A 135 15.13 -10.32 -12.71
CA PHE A 135 14.69 -10.87 -11.42
C PHE A 135 13.96 -12.22 -11.53
N GLY A 136 13.89 -12.80 -12.73
CA GLY A 136 13.24 -14.08 -13.02
C GLY A 136 11.70 -14.02 -13.07
N ALA A 137 11.08 -13.04 -12.40
CA ALA A 137 9.64 -12.83 -12.39
C ALA A 137 9.32 -11.33 -12.44
N ALA A 138 8.30 -10.96 -13.20
CA ALA A 138 7.66 -9.66 -13.13
C ALA A 138 6.19 -9.80 -13.59
N ARG A 139 5.34 -8.84 -13.22
CA ARG A 139 3.93 -8.80 -13.63
C ARG A 139 3.41 -7.38 -13.78
N ILE A 140 2.43 -7.21 -14.66
CA ILE A 140 1.67 -5.96 -14.81
C ILE A 140 0.35 -6.10 -14.05
N VAL A 141 0.04 -5.14 -13.20
CA VAL A 141 -1.24 -5.03 -12.51
C VAL A 141 -1.98 -3.81 -13.03
N ARG A 142 -3.16 -4.02 -13.61
CA ARG A 142 -4.05 -2.95 -14.03
C ARG A 142 -4.73 -2.34 -12.81
N ARG A 143 -4.67 -1.02 -12.67
CA ARG A 143 -5.39 -0.25 -11.66
C ARG A 143 -6.46 0.58 -12.36
N GLU A 144 -7.72 0.33 -12.00
CA GLU A 144 -8.84 1.16 -12.43
C GLU A 144 -8.67 2.60 -11.91
N GLY A 145 -9.12 3.56 -12.71
CA GLY A 145 -8.96 4.97 -12.41
C GLY A 145 -9.11 5.84 -13.66
N ASN A 146 -8.92 7.14 -13.47
CA ASN A 146 -8.87 8.10 -14.57
C ASN A 146 -7.61 8.98 -14.41
N PRO A 147 -6.52 8.71 -15.16
CA PRO A 147 -6.38 7.64 -16.14
C PRO A 147 -6.24 6.25 -15.48
N VAL A 148 -6.51 5.20 -16.26
CA VAL A 148 -6.13 3.81 -15.91
C VAL A 148 -4.61 3.74 -15.85
N LEU A 149 -4.07 3.06 -14.83
CA LEU A 149 -2.64 2.89 -14.66
C LEU A 149 -2.24 1.42 -14.71
N TRP A 150 -1.08 1.16 -15.31
CA TRP A 150 -0.44 -0.15 -15.41
C TRP A 150 0.77 -0.16 -14.50
N ARG A 151 0.65 -0.84 -13.35
CA ARG A 151 1.72 -0.97 -12.36
C ARG A 151 2.60 -2.15 -12.73
N VAL A 152 3.92 -1.97 -12.69
CA VAL A 152 4.88 -3.03 -12.92
C VAL A 152 5.47 -3.47 -11.59
N LEU A 153 5.32 -4.75 -11.27
CA LEU A 153 5.85 -5.38 -10.07
C LEU A 153 6.99 -6.32 -10.48
N ALA A 154 8.17 -6.12 -9.91
CA ALA A 154 9.37 -6.91 -10.15
C ALA A 154 9.60 -7.91 -9.01
N GLY A 155 10.01 -9.12 -9.39
CA GLY A 155 10.31 -10.22 -8.49
C GLY A 155 9.07 -10.89 -7.87
N SER A 156 9.36 -11.89 -7.06
CA SER A 156 8.40 -12.61 -6.24
C SER A 156 9.14 -13.12 -5.01
N ALA A 157 8.77 -12.60 -3.83
CA ALA A 157 9.43 -12.91 -2.57
C ALA A 157 8.41 -13.44 -1.54
N PRO A 158 8.77 -14.44 -0.73
CA PRO A 158 7.87 -14.99 0.27
C PRO A 158 7.76 -14.13 1.54
N THR A 159 8.65 -13.15 1.73
CA THR A 159 8.66 -12.25 2.90
C THR A 159 8.97 -10.79 2.51
N PRO A 160 8.60 -9.79 3.33
CA PRO A 160 8.96 -8.40 3.09
C PRO A 160 10.47 -8.16 3.01
N GLU A 161 11.26 -8.84 3.85
CA GLU A 161 12.72 -8.67 3.92
C GLU A 161 13.41 -9.19 2.66
N ALA A 162 12.90 -10.29 2.09
CA ALA A 162 13.35 -10.80 0.81
C ALA A 162 12.99 -9.84 -0.34
N ALA A 163 11.83 -9.19 -0.28
CA ALA A 163 11.46 -8.16 -1.25
C ALA A 163 12.31 -6.88 -1.12
N GLU A 164 12.69 -6.50 0.10
CA GLU A 164 13.59 -5.37 0.35
C GLU A 164 15.00 -5.63 -0.21
N SER A 165 15.46 -6.88 -0.13
CA SER A 165 16.72 -7.29 -0.77
C SER A 165 16.67 -7.16 -2.29
N LEU A 166 15.53 -7.49 -2.93
CA LEU A 166 15.32 -7.23 -4.35
C LEU A 166 15.29 -5.73 -4.67
N ARG A 167 14.75 -4.91 -3.75
CA ARG A 167 14.68 -3.46 -3.89
C ARG A 167 16.06 -2.80 -3.89
N ALA A 168 17.01 -3.33 -3.12
CA ALA A 168 18.37 -2.78 -3.03
C ALA A 168 19.09 -2.69 -4.39
N ASP A 169 18.73 -3.55 -5.34
CA ASP A 169 19.28 -3.58 -6.70
C ASP A 169 18.55 -2.63 -7.68
N LEU A 170 17.49 -1.95 -7.24
CA LEU A 170 16.60 -1.11 -8.04
C LEU A 170 16.79 0.38 -7.74
N ASP A 171 16.34 1.25 -8.66
CA ASP A 171 16.40 2.71 -8.48
C ASP A 171 15.61 3.16 -7.23
N SER A 172 15.94 4.35 -6.74
CA SER A 172 15.49 4.93 -5.46
C SER A 172 13.97 5.08 -5.30
N ARG A 173 13.19 5.07 -6.38
CA ARG A 173 11.72 5.27 -6.38
C ARG A 173 10.94 3.97 -6.52
N THR A 174 11.24 3.00 -5.68
CA THR A 174 10.61 1.68 -5.69
C THR A 174 10.03 1.33 -4.32
N PHE A 175 8.94 0.56 -4.32
CA PHE A 175 8.20 0.24 -3.10
C PHE A 175 7.99 -1.26 -2.96
N VAL A 176 8.28 -1.84 -1.79
CA VAL A 176 7.83 -3.20 -1.46
C VAL A 176 6.32 -3.19 -1.27
N VAL A 177 5.64 -4.10 -1.95
CA VAL A 177 4.18 -4.22 -1.93
C VAL A 177 3.80 -5.68 -1.72
N ARG A 178 2.77 -5.91 -0.90
CA ARG A 178 2.12 -7.22 -0.77
C ARG A 178 1.18 -7.46 -1.96
N ILE A 179 1.26 -8.65 -2.55
CA ILE A 179 0.36 -9.14 -3.58
C ILE A 179 -0.65 -10.08 -2.92
N ASP A 180 -1.91 -9.65 -2.90
CA ASP A 180 -2.99 -10.36 -2.21
C ASP A 180 -3.78 -11.29 -3.13
N ASP A 181 -3.74 -11.04 -4.45
CA ASP A 181 -4.24 -11.96 -5.47
C ASP A 181 -3.10 -12.44 -6.38
N PRO A 182 -2.57 -13.66 -6.17
CA PRO A 182 -1.58 -14.24 -7.06
C PRO A 182 -2.18 -14.74 -8.39
N SER A 183 -3.51 -14.76 -8.55
CA SER A 183 -4.21 -15.36 -9.69
C SER A 183 -4.59 -14.40 -10.82
N SER A 184 -4.30 -13.11 -10.66
CA SER A 184 -4.32 -12.16 -11.78
C SER A 184 -3.09 -12.38 -12.68
N ASN A 185 -3.13 -13.46 -13.46
CA ASN A 185 -2.15 -13.82 -14.49
C ASN A 185 -2.63 -13.34 -15.87
#